data_AF-A0A7L3V4Y5-F1
#
_entry.id   AF-A0A7L3V4Y5-F1
#
_cell.length_a   1.000
_cell.length_b   1.000
_cell.length_c   1.000
_cell.angle_alpha   90.00
_cell.angle_beta   90.00
_cell.angle_gamma   90.00
#
_symmetry.space_group_name_H-M   'P 1'
#
loop_
_entity.id
_entity.type
_entity.pdbx_description
1 polymer ?
#
loop_
_entity_poly.entity_id
_entity_poly.type
_entity_poly.pdbx_seq_one_letter_code
_entity_poly.pdbx_strand_id
1 'polypeptide(L)'
;PRYVERVTALLRQQSLQAELLLAKREALGQRRRQALAEQGALEPRLQQLQERTRELQRLVRAGGTPREWPRAPRAPGGPEPPPVPLQIEADISKRYGGRPVNLMGVNV
;
A
#
# COMPACT_ATOMS: atom_id res chain seq x y z
N PRO A 1 25.85 3.60 58.49
CA PRO A 1 24.47 4.10 58.26
C PRO A 1 24.22 4.58 56.80
N ARG A 2 24.90 5.62 56.30
CA ARG A 2 24.60 6.25 54.98
C ARG A 2 24.87 5.39 53.74
N TYR A 3 25.84 4.48 53.78
CA TYR A 3 26.13 3.58 52.64
C TYR A 3 24.98 2.60 52.40
N VAL A 4 24.47 2.00 53.48
CA VAL A 4 23.36 1.04 53.44
C VAL A 4 22.11 1.69 52.86
N GLU A 5 21.81 2.93 53.23
CA GLU A 5 20.69 3.70 52.67
C GLU A 5 20.82 3.92 51.16
N ARG A 6 22.00 4.34 50.68
CA ARG A 6 22.25 4.54 49.24
C ARG A 6 22.12 3.24 48.45
N VAL A 7 22.67 2.14 48.98
CA VAL A 7 22.56 0.81 48.35
C VAL A 7 21.11 0.36 48.33
N THR A 8 20.37 0.55 49.42
CA THR A 8 18.95 0.19 49.48
C THR A 8 18.13 0.98 48.47
N ALA A 9 18.40 2.29 48.33
CA ALA A 9 17.73 3.12 47.33
C ALA A 9 18.06 2.70 45.89
N LEU A 10 19.33 2.39 45.61
CA LEU A 10 19.77 1.92 44.30
C LEU A 10 19.13 0.59 43.92
N LEU A 11 19.10 -0.38 44.84
CA LEU A 11 18.47 -1.69 44.61
C LEU A 11 16.96 -1.55 44.35
N ARG A 12 16.27 -0.68 45.09
CA ARG A 12 14.84 -0.38 44.83
C ARG A 12 14.65 0.20 43.43
N GLN A 13 15.49 1.16 43.03
CA GLN A 13 15.44 1.73 41.69
C GLN A 13 15.65 0.66 40.61
N GLN A 14 16.63 -0.23 40.80
CA GLN A 14 16.91 -1.31 39.84
C GLN A 14 15.74 -2.30 39.74
N SER A 15 15.09 -2.64 40.86
CA SER A 15 13.89 -3.48 40.86
C SER A 15 12.77 -2.85 40.04
N LEU A 16 12.48 -1.56 40.29
CA LEU A 16 11.45 -0.82 39.56
C LEU A 16 11.75 -0.75 38.05
N GLN A 17 13.02 -0.54 37.68
CA GLN A 17 13.44 -0.54 36.28
C GLN A 17 13.24 -1.91 35.63
N ALA A 18 13.56 -3.00 36.33
CA ALA A 18 13.35 -4.35 35.84
C ALA A 18 11.87 -4.67 35.62
N GLU A 19 11.00 -4.31 36.58
CA GLU A 19 9.55 -4.46 36.47
C GLU A 19 9.00 -3.69 35.26
N LEU A 20 9.44 -2.45 35.06
CA LEU A 20 9.06 -1.65 33.89
C LEU A 20 9.49 -2.31 32.58
N LEU A 21 10.70 -2.85 32.52
CA LEU A 21 11.20 -3.54 31.32
C LEU A 21 10.40 -4.81 31.01
N LEU A 22 10.00 -5.55 32.04
CA LEU A 22 9.13 -6.72 31.89
C LEU A 22 7.75 -6.31 31.32
N ALA A 23 7.12 -5.30 31.92
CA ALA A 23 5.84 -4.78 31.43
C ALA A 23 5.92 -4.30 29.97
N LYS A 24 7.01 -3.63 29.58
CA LYS A 24 7.24 -3.21 28.19
C LYS A 24 7.36 -4.40 27.24
N ARG A 25 8.08 -5.47 27.64
CA ARG A 25 8.23 -6.68 26.82
C ARG A 25 6.88 -7.36 26.62
N GLU A 26 6.06 -7.45 27.65
CA GLU A 26 4.71 -8.00 27.56
C GLU A 26 3.83 -7.21 26.60
N ALA A 27 3.82 -5.87 26.72
CA ALA A 27 3.08 -5.00 25.83
C ALA A 27 3.52 -5.14 24.37
N LEU A 28 4.82 -5.22 24.10
CA LEU A 28 5.34 -5.49 22.76
C LEU A 28 4.93 -6.89 22.26
N GLY A 29 4.95 -7.90 23.12
CA GLY A 29 4.46 -9.24 22.80
C GLY A 29 2.97 -9.27 22.44
N GLN A 30 2.15 -8.51 23.16
CA GLN A 30 0.72 -8.34 22.84
C GLN A 30 0.52 -7.65 21.50
N ARG A 31 1.20 -6.52 21.25
CA ARG A 31 1.12 -5.81 19.96
C ARG A 31 1.56 -6.69 18.78
N ARG A 32 2.62 -7.49 18.95
CA ARG A 32 3.06 -8.45 17.94
C ARG A 32 1.99 -9.48 17.63
N ARG A 33 1.33 -10.03 18.64
CA ARG A 33 0.23 -11.00 18.45
C ARG A 33 -0.97 -10.36 17.74
N GLN A 34 -1.32 -9.13 18.10
CA GLN A 34 -2.40 -8.38 17.42
C GLN A 34 -2.07 -8.17 15.94
N ALA A 35 -0.86 -7.71 15.63
CA ALA A 35 -0.44 -7.51 14.24
C ALA A 35 -0.48 -8.82 13.42
N LEU A 36 -0.06 -9.95 14.00
CA LEU A 36 -0.13 -11.25 13.34
C LEU A 36 -1.58 -11.70 13.12
N ALA A 37 -2.48 -11.45 14.07
CA ALA A 37 -3.90 -11.75 13.93
C ALA A 37 -4.56 -10.90 12.84
N GLU A 38 -4.24 -9.60 12.80
CA GLU A 38 -4.69 -8.69 11.74
C GLU A 38 -4.18 -9.13 10.38
N GLN A 39 -2.90 -9.51 10.27
CA GLN A 39 -2.34 -10.06 9.02
C GLN A 39 -3.10 -11.31 8.57
N GLY A 40 -3.31 -12.28 9.47
CA GLY A 40 -4.06 -13.49 9.16
C GLY A 40 -5.51 -13.22 8.74
N ALA A 41 -6.15 -12.19 9.30
CA ALA A 41 -7.49 -11.77 8.89
C ALA A 41 -7.52 -11.10 7.50
N LEU A 42 -6.44 -10.45 7.10
CA LEU A 42 -6.32 -9.73 5.82
C LEU A 42 -5.86 -10.62 4.66
N GLU A 43 -5.04 -11.64 4.91
CA GLU A 43 -4.58 -12.59 3.89
C GLU A 43 -5.68 -13.17 2.99
N PRO A 44 -6.83 -13.68 3.51
CA PRO A 44 -7.87 -14.25 2.65
C PRO A 44 -8.52 -13.19 1.74
N ARG A 45 -8.66 -11.96 2.23
CA ARG A 45 -9.20 -10.84 1.41
C ARG A 45 -8.23 -10.47 0.30
N LEU A 46 -6.92 -10.46 0.60
CA LEU A 46 -5.88 -10.23 -0.39
C LEU A 46 -5.88 -11.32 -1.47
N GLN A 47 -5.97 -12.59 -1.07
CA GLN A 47 -6.06 -13.72 -2.01
C GLN A 47 -7.29 -13.59 -2.92
N GLN A 48 -8.46 -13.31 -2.35
CA GLN A 48 -9.69 -13.09 -3.12
C GLN A 48 -9.53 -11.95 -4.15
N LEU A 49 -8.94 -10.82 -3.74
CA LEU A 49 -8.70 -9.69 -4.64
C LEU A 49 -7.73 -10.05 -5.78
N GLN A 50 -6.69 -10.82 -5.49
CA GLN A 50 -5.73 -11.30 -6.49
C GLN A 50 -6.41 -12.23 -7.51
N GLU A 51 -7.26 -13.15 -7.04
CA GLU A 51 -8.04 -14.04 -7.91
C GLU A 51 -8.97 -13.25 -8.83
N ARG A 52 -9.72 -12.30 -8.28
CA ARG A 52 -10.60 -11.42 -9.07
C ARG A 52 -9.84 -10.58 -10.08
N THR A 53 -8.67 -10.09 -9.71
CA THR A 53 -7.82 -9.33 -10.63
C THR A 53 -7.33 -10.21 -11.79
N ARG A 54 -6.93 -11.47 -11.52
CA ARG A 54 -6.54 -12.43 -12.56
C ARG A 54 -7.71 -12.76 -13.48
N GLU A 55 -8.89 -12.95 -12.93
CA GLU A 55 -10.12 -13.20 -13.69
C GLU A 55 -10.43 -12.03 -14.62
N LEU A 56 -10.42 -10.80 -14.11
CA LEU A 56 -10.60 -9.59 -14.92
C LEU A 56 -9.54 -9.44 -16.01
N GLN A 57 -8.26 -9.69 -15.68
CA GLN A 57 -7.18 -9.67 -16.66
C GLN A 57 -7.39 -10.71 -17.78
N ARG A 58 -7.90 -11.90 -17.43
CA ARG A 58 -8.25 -12.92 -18.44
C ARG A 58 -9.39 -12.43 -19.33
N LEU A 59 -10.45 -11.86 -18.76
CA LEU A 59 -11.58 -11.33 -19.51
C LEU A 59 -11.18 -10.18 -20.44
N VAL A 60 -10.33 -9.26 -19.98
CA VAL A 60 -9.81 -8.17 -20.81
C VAL A 60 -8.91 -8.68 -21.93
N ARG A 61 -8.08 -9.70 -21.66
CA ARG A 61 -7.20 -10.30 -22.67
C ARG A 61 -7.98 -11.14 -23.70
N ALA A 62 -9.01 -11.86 -23.26
CA ALA A 62 -9.85 -12.69 -24.11
C ALA A 62 -10.91 -11.89 -24.88
N GLY A 63 -11.42 -10.81 -24.29
CA GLY A 63 -12.37 -9.86 -24.87
C GLY A 63 -11.70 -8.56 -25.34
N GLY A 64 -10.45 -8.67 -25.81
CA GLY A 64 -9.57 -7.56 -26.17
C GLY A 64 -10.28 -6.44 -26.93
N THR A 65 -10.32 -5.27 -26.28
CA THR A 65 -10.77 -3.94 -26.74
C THR A 65 -12.25 -3.86 -27.17
N PRO A 66 -13.02 -2.84 -26.71
CA PRO A 66 -14.17 -2.38 -27.48
C PRO A 66 -13.63 -2.03 -28.87
N ARG A 67 -13.94 -2.88 -29.84
CA ARG A 67 -13.42 -2.83 -31.21
C ARG A 67 -13.84 -1.54 -31.94
N GLU A 68 -14.73 -0.77 -31.35
CA GLU A 68 -15.05 0.58 -31.76
C GLU A 68 -15.52 1.43 -30.56
N TRP A 69 -14.61 2.11 -29.87
CA TRP A 69 -14.99 3.45 -29.41
C TRP A 69 -15.31 4.25 -30.68
N PRO A 70 -16.44 4.98 -30.77
CA PRO A 70 -16.82 5.67 -31.98
C PRO A 70 -15.66 6.59 -32.38
N ARG A 71 -14.89 6.19 -33.40
CA ARG A 71 -13.88 7.06 -33.97
C ARG A 71 -14.65 8.28 -34.45
N ALA A 72 -14.42 9.43 -33.81
CA ALA A 72 -14.91 10.69 -34.31
C ALA A 72 -14.56 10.79 -35.81
N PRO A 73 -15.48 11.27 -36.67
CA PRO A 73 -15.26 11.28 -38.11
C PRO A 73 -13.91 11.94 -38.41
N ARG A 74 -13.03 11.21 -39.10
CA ARG A 74 -11.73 11.73 -39.53
C ARG A 74 -11.97 12.89 -40.48
N ALA A 75 -11.48 14.08 -40.14
CA ALA A 75 -11.26 15.10 -41.14
C ALA A 75 -10.19 14.59 -42.13
N PRO A 76 -10.41 14.66 -43.45
CA PRO A 76 -9.41 14.23 -44.43
C PRO A 76 -8.14 15.10 -44.27
N GLY A 77 -7.00 14.47 -43.97
CA GLY A 77 -5.70 15.13 -43.86
C GLY A 77 -5.19 15.46 -42.44
N GLY A 78 -5.89 15.06 -41.37
CA GLY A 78 -5.41 15.26 -40.00
C GLY A 78 -4.33 14.25 -39.55
N PRO A 79 -3.42 14.63 -38.62
CA PRO A 79 -2.43 13.71 -38.06
C PRO A 79 -3.11 12.54 -37.33
N GLU A 80 -2.50 11.35 -37.43
CA GLU A 80 -2.99 10.13 -36.77
C GLU A 80 -3.16 10.40 -35.26
N PRO A 81 -4.34 10.11 -34.67
CA PRO A 81 -4.53 10.31 -33.25
C PRO A 81 -3.58 9.39 -32.48
N PRO A 82 -2.95 9.87 -31.39
CA PRO A 82 -2.00 9.07 -30.65
C PRO A 82 -2.71 7.85 -30.02
N PRO A 83 -2.03 6.69 -29.91
CA PRO A 83 -2.63 5.49 -29.34
C PRO A 83 -3.23 5.74 -27.94
N VAL A 84 -4.29 5.02 -27.62
CA VAL A 84 -5.12 5.15 -26.40
C VAL A 84 -4.37 5.40 -25.07
N PRO A 85 -3.19 4.78 -24.81
CA PRO A 85 -2.39 5.08 -23.61
C PRO A 85 -2.02 6.57 -23.51
N LEU A 86 -1.56 7.17 -24.62
CA LEU A 86 -1.16 8.58 -24.71
C LEU A 86 -2.34 9.53 -24.50
N GLN A 87 -3.56 9.12 -24.85
CA GLN A 87 -4.78 9.92 -24.65
C GLN A 87 -5.14 10.00 -23.16
N ILE A 88 -5.00 8.89 -22.42
CA ILE A 88 -5.28 8.83 -20.99
C ILE A 88 -4.23 9.64 -20.21
N GLU A 89 -2.96 9.48 -20.57
CA GLU A 89 -1.86 10.28 -20.04
C GLU A 89 -2.10 11.77 -20.24
N ALA A 90 -2.48 12.18 -21.46
CA ALA A 90 -2.76 13.58 -21.76
C ALA A 90 -3.96 14.14 -20.97
N ASP A 91 -5.03 13.37 -20.75
CA ASP A 91 -6.20 13.84 -19.98
C ASP A 91 -5.88 13.94 -18.48
N ILE A 92 -5.14 12.97 -17.94
CA ILE A 92 -4.70 13.00 -16.53
C ILE A 92 -3.68 14.13 -16.32
N SER A 93 -2.69 14.26 -17.20
CA SER A 93 -1.67 15.30 -17.10
C SER A 93 -2.29 16.71 -17.21
N LYS A 94 -3.34 16.90 -18.04
CA LYS A 94 -4.12 18.14 -18.06
C LYS A 94 -4.85 18.41 -16.75
N ARG A 95 -5.47 17.40 -16.14
CA ARG A 95 -6.16 17.53 -14.84
C ARG A 95 -5.20 17.81 -13.67
N TYR A 96 -3.94 17.40 -13.78
CA TYR A 96 -2.92 17.54 -12.72
C TYR A 96 -1.74 18.48 -13.08
N GLY A 97 -1.92 19.37 -14.06
CA GLY A 97 -0.99 20.47 -14.33
C GLY A 97 0.38 20.05 -14.85
N GLY A 98 0.46 19.01 -15.68
CA GLY A 98 1.69 18.58 -16.37
C GLY A 98 2.67 17.80 -15.49
N ARG A 99 2.25 17.33 -14.31
CA ARG A 99 3.08 16.48 -13.45
C ARG A 99 2.93 15.01 -13.86
N PRO A 100 4.01 14.24 -13.98
CA PRO A 100 3.93 12.81 -14.27
C PRO A 100 3.21 12.10 -13.12
N VAL A 101 2.24 11.23 -13.46
CA VAL A 101 1.41 10.50 -12.49
C VAL A 101 1.73 9.01 -12.58
N ASN A 102 2.28 8.46 -11.51
CA ASN A 102 2.62 7.05 -11.43
C ASN A 102 1.36 6.21 -11.20
N LEU A 103 0.85 5.61 -12.26
CA LEU A 103 -0.17 4.57 -12.15
C LEU A 103 0.54 3.23 -11.96
N MET A 104 0.52 2.72 -10.72
CA MET A 104 0.88 1.32 -10.43
C MET A 104 2.29 0.89 -10.87
N GLY A 105 3.33 1.62 -10.46
CA GLY A 105 4.73 1.20 -10.60
C GLY A 105 5.32 1.30 -12.01
N VAL A 106 4.57 1.87 -12.96
CA VAL A 106 5.12 2.33 -14.24
C VAL A 106 5.29 3.84 -14.13
N ASN A 107 6.54 4.31 -14.21
CA ASN A 107 6.79 5.72 -14.49
C ASN A 107 6.43 5.94 -15.96
N VAL A 108 5.50 6.85 -16.22
CA VAL A 108 5.11 7.31 -17.55
C VAL A 108 5.46 8.77 -17.68
#